data_AF-A0A4Q8L4R5-F1
#
_entry.id   AF-A0A4Q8L4R5-F1
#
_cell.length_a   1.000
_cell.length_b   1.000
_cell.length_c   1.000
_cell.angle_alpha   90.00
_cell.angle_beta   90.00
_cell.angle_gamma   90.00
#
_symmetry.space_group_name_H-M   'P 1'
#
loop_
_entity.id
_entity.type
_entity.pdbx_description
1 polymer ?
#
loop_
_entity_poly.entity_id
_entity_poly.type
_entity_poly.pdbx_seq_one_letter_code
_entity_poly.pdbx_strand_id
1 'polypeptide(L)'
;MAEFFAPLLITAASSRTGHVSGHVVSDTTFALVQMLIQRDQAGQAKYGTTLDRTDLTRDEWLQHLIEELLDGAGYALRAKQTGGDG
;
A
#
# COMPACT_ATOMS: atom_id res chain seq x y z
N MET A 1 -5.03 -17.01 -10.74
CA MET A 1 -4.10 -16.15 -11.51
C MET A 1 -3.87 -14.90 -10.66
N ALA A 2 -3.08 -15.07 -9.59
CA ALA A 2 -2.81 -14.02 -8.60
C ALA A 2 -1.47 -13.37 -8.97
N GLU A 3 -1.53 -12.42 -9.88
CA GLU A 3 -0.43 -11.51 -10.22
C GLU A 3 -0.75 -10.09 -9.71
N PHE A 4 -1.62 -9.99 -8.70
CA PHE A 4 -1.91 -8.74 -8.02
C PHE A 4 -0.75 -8.44 -7.05
N PHE A 5 0.05 -7.44 -7.44
CA PHE A 5 1.09 -6.78 -6.64
C PHE A 5 2.43 -7.51 -6.48
N ALA A 6 3.28 -7.35 -7.51
CA ALA A 6 4.72 -7.39 -7.32
C ALA A 6 5.17 -6.35 -6.27
N PRO A 7 6.16 -6.66 -5.42
CA PRO A 7 6.65 -5.73 -4.40
C PRO A 7 7.39 -4.59 -5.10
N LEU A 8 6.79 -3.39 -5.11
CA LEU A 8 7.43 -2.18 -5.61
C LEU A 8 8.52 -1.77 -4.60
N LEU A 9 9.78 -1.87 -5.00
CA LEU A 9 10.94 -1.32 -4.28
C LEU A 9 10.69 0.16 -3.96
N ILE A 10 10.52 0.48 -2.68
CA ILE A 10 10.36 1.83 -2.17
C ILE A 10 11.68 2.58 -2.39
N THR A 11 11.72 3.46 -3.38
CA THR A 11 12.74 4.52 -3.43
C THR A 11 12.33 5.59 -2.42
N ALA A 12 13.17 5.82 -1.42
CA ALA A 12 12.96 6.80 -0.38
C ALA A 12 12.79 8.21 -0.98
N ALA A 13 11.60 8.77 -0.87
CA ALA A 13 11.35 10.18 -1.17
C ALA A 13 11.74 11.03 0.05
N SER A 14 12.64 11.98 -0.17
CA SER A 14 13.14 12.93 0.83
C SER A 14 12.01 13.76 1.44
N SER A 15 11.92 13.74 2.78
CA SER A 15 10.89 14.41 3.58
C SER A 15 10.81 15.90 3.26
N ARG A 16 9.64 16.34 2.79
CA ARG A 16 9.27 17.75 2.77
C ARG A 16 7.90 17.85 3.43
N THR A 17 7.88 18.43 4.62
CA THR A 17 6.69 18.60 5.46
C THR A 17 5.65 19.43 4.68
N GLY A 18 4.54 18.82 4.30
CA GLY A 18 3.43 19.49 3.62
C GLY A 18 2.50 20.15 4.64
N HIS A 19 2.36 21.47 4.59
CA HIS A 19 1.43 22.22 5.44
C HIS A 19 0.04 22.26 4.78
N VAL A 20 -0.92 21.51 5.32
CA VAL A 20 -2.34 21.61 4.97
C VAL A 20 -3.03 22.40 6.07
N SER A 21 -3.74 23.47 5.69
CA SER A 21 -4.26 24.54 6.54
C SER A 21 -4.65 24.11 7.97
N GLY A 22 -3.92 24.63 8.97
CA GLY A 22 -4.26 24.57 10.40
C GLY A 22 -3.90 23.30 11.17
N HIS A 23 -3.60 22.18 10.49
CA HIS A 23 -3.24 20.91 11.14
C HIS A 23 -1.92 20.38 10.60
N VAL A 24 -0.92 20.23 11.46
CA VAL A 24 0.35 19.62 11.07
C VAL A 24 0.14 18.12 10.90
N VAL A 25 0.22 17.64 9.65
CA VAL A 25 0.23 16.22 9.32
C VAL A 25 1.64 15.68 9.59
N SER A 26 1.75 14.53 10.26
CA SER A 26 3.06 13.92 10.51
C SER A 26 3.73 13.50 9.19
N ASP A 27 5.07 13.52 9.14
CA ASP A 27 5.81 13.07 7.95
C ASP A 27 5.45 11.63 7.56
N THR A 28 5.20 10.75 8.54
CA THR A 28 4.74 9.37 8.32
C THR A 28 3.40 9.33 7.60
N THR A 29 2.42 10.12 8.06
CA THR A 29 1.10 10.18 7.43
C THR A 29 1.21 10.76 6.02
N PHE A 30 2.02 11.80 5.83
CA PHE A 30 2.27 12.37 4.50
C PHE A 30 2.87 11.33 3.54
N ALA A 31 3.87 10.56 4.00
CA ALA A 31 4.47 9.49 3.22
C ALA A 31 3.45 8.41 2.82
N LEU A 32 2.57 7.99 3.74
CA LEU A 32 1.50 7.02 3.45
C LEU A 32 0.54 7.53 2.36
N VAL A 33 0.16 8.82 2.39
CA VAL A 33 -0.68 9.42 1.34
C VAL A 33 0.02 9.37 -0.01
N GLN A 34 1.32 9.66 -0.07
CA GLN A 34 2.08 9.57 -1.32
C GLN A 34 2.17 8.12 -1.83
N MET A 35 2.37 7.15 -0.95
CA MET A 35 2.38 5.73 -1.31
C MET A 35 1.03 5.28 -1.90
N LEU A 36 -0.09 5.75 -1.35
CA LEU A 36 -1.42 5.46 -1.89
C LEU A 36 -1.59 5.98 -3.32
N ILE A 37 -1.18 7.23 -3.57
CA ILE A 37 -1.23 7.83 -4.92
C ILE A 37 -0.37 7.04 -5.91
N GLN A 38 0.85 6.66 -5.52
CA GLN A 38 1.75 5.87 -6.37
C GLN A 38 1.16 4.49 -6.69
N ARG A 39 0.50 3.83 -5.72
CA ARG A 39 -0.14 2.54 -5.94
C ARG A 39 -1.32 2.64 -6.91
N ASP A 40 -2.13 3.68 -6.82
CA ASP A 40 -3.23 3.94 -7.76
C ASP A 40 -2.69 4.11 -9.20
N GLN A 41 -1.67 4.95 -9.38
CA GLN A 41 -1.01 5.16 -10.68
C GLN A 41 -0.43 3.86 -11.25
N ALA A 42 0.23 3.05 -10.42
CA ALA A 42 0.78 1.77 -10.83
C ALA A 42 -0.30 0.75 -11.21
N GLY A 43 -1.40 0.70 -10.46
CA GLY A 43 -2.57 -0.14 -10.77
C GLY A 43 -3.20 0.24 -12.11
N GLN A 44 -3.41 1.53 -12.33
CA GLN A 44 -3.94 2.05 -13.58
C GLN A 44 -3.01 1.73 -14.77
N ALA A 45 -1.69 1.89 -14.60
CA ALA A 45 -0.73 1.58 -15.65
C ALA A 45 -0.63 0.08 -15.97
N LYS A 46 -0.70 -0.80 -14.96
CA LYS A 46 -0.54 -2.25 -15.12
C LYS A 46 -1.82 -2.94 -15.61
N TYR A 47 -2.98 -2.52 -15.12
CA TYR A 47 -4.25 -3.23 -15.35
C TYR A 47 -5.33 -2.38 -16.04
N GLY A 48 -5.05 -1.10 -16.31
CA GLY A 48 -6.01 -0.19 -16.92
C GLY A 48 -7.17 0.20 -16.01
N THR A 49 -7.08 -0.06 -14.69
CA THR A 49 -8.16 0.16 -13.74
C THR A 49 -7.69 0.75 -12.41
N THR A 50 -8.58 1.49 -11.73
CA THR A 50 -8.42 2.02 -10.36
C THR A 50 -9.27 1.20 -9.37
N LEU A 51 -9.32 1.64 -8.10
CA LEU A 51 -10.28 1.13 -7.11
C LEU A 51 -11.74 1.50 -7.44
N ASP A 52 -11.99 2.43 -8.37
CA ASP A 52 -13.34 2.81 -8.83
C ASP A 52 -13.95 1.79 -9.81
N ARG A 53 -13.28 0.66 -10.03
CA ARG A 53 -13.74 -0.43 -10.89
C ARG A 53 -15.07 -1.02 -10.43
N THR A 54 -15.90 -1.41 -11.38
CA THR A 54 -17.27 -1.92 -11.13
C THR A 54 -17.47 -3.37 -11.54
N ASP A 55 -16.40 -4.07 -11.93
CA ASP A 55 -16.41 -5.42 -12.49
C ASP A 55 -16.17 -6.53 -11.45
N LEU A 56 -15.84 -6.17 -10.20
CA LEU A 56 -15.72 -7.11 -9.08
C LEU A 56 -17.00 -7.15 -8.24
N THR A 57 -17.40 -8.35 -7.87
CA THR A 57 -18.44 -8.58 -6.86
C THR A 57 -17.91 -8.27 -5.45
N ARG A 58 -18.83 -8.10 -4.49
CA ARG A 58 -18.46 -7.91 -3.08
C ARG A 58 -17.58 -9.06 -2.55
N ASP A 59 -17.88 -10.30 -2.92
CA ASP A 59 -17.17 -11.46 -2.40
C ASP A 59 -15.76 -11.54 -2.97
N GLU A 60 -15.55 -11.16 -4.23
CA GLU A 60 -14.21 -11.01 -4.83
C GLU A 60 -13.41 -9.90 -4.14
N TRP A 61 -14.03 -8.75 -3.86
CA TRP A 61 -13.38 -7.69 -3.08
C TRP A 61 -12.94 -8.16 -1.70
N LEU A 62 -13.80 -8.89 -0.99
CA LEU A 62 -13.48 -9.43 0.33
C LEU A 62 -12.38 -10.49 0.26
N GLN A 63 -12.41 -11.35 -0.76
CA GLN A 63 -11.38 -12.35 -0.97
C GLN A 63 -10.01 -11.69 -1.20
N HIS A 64 -9.93 -10.65 -2.03
CA HIS A 64 -8.71 -9.89 -2.23
C HIS A 64 -8.22 -9.20 -0.95
N LEU A 65 -9.12 -8.62 -0.15
CA LEU A 65 -8.75 -8.02 1.14
C LEU A 65 -8.16 -9.07 2.10
N ILE A 66 -8.73 -10.26 2.16
CA ILE A 66 -8.21 -11.36 3.01
C ILE A 66 -6.80 -11.75 2.58
N GLU A 67 -6.56 -11.91 1.28
CA GLU A 67 -5.25 -12.24 0.72
C GLU A 67 -4.20 -11.18 1.09
N GLU A 68 -4.51 -9.90 0.88
CA GLU A 68 -3.59 -8.79 1.20
C GLU A 68 -3.31 -8.66 2.72
N LEU A 69 -4.30 -8.95 3.57
CA LEU A 69 -4.10 -9.00 5.02
C LEU A 69 -3.22 -10.18 5.45
N LEU A 70 -3.32 -11.33 4.77
CA LEU A 70 -2.43 -12.47 5.01
C LEU A 70 -0.98 -12.15 4.62
N ASP A 71 -0.76 -11.48 3.49
CA ASP A 71 0.56 -11.00 3.07
C ASP A 71 1.14 -10.02 4.10
N GLY A 72 0.34 -9.05 4.55
CA GLY A 72 0.70 -8.12 5.63
C GLY A 72 1.07 -8.84 6.94
N ALA A 73 0.30 -9.85 7.34
CA ALA A 73 0.60 -10.68 8.51
C ALA A 73 1.92 -11.46 8.34
N GLY A 74 2.19 -11.98 7.13
CA GLY A 74 3.44 -12.65 6.79
C GLY A 74 4.66 -11.73 6.94
N TYR A 75 4.58 -10.50 6.42
CA TYR A 75 5.65 -9.51 6.60
C TYR A 75 5.86 -9.14 8.07
N ALA A 76 4.79 -8.91 8.82
CA ALA A 76 4.88 -8.59 10.24
C ALA A 76 5.52 -9.74 11.04
N LEU A 77 5.13 -10.98 10.78
CA LEU A 77 5.72 -12.15 11.43
C LEU A 77 7.20 -12.28 11.09
N ARG A 78 7.58 -12.11 9.82
CA ARG A 78 8.98 -12.16 9.41
C ARG A 78 9.80 -11.06 10.08
N ALA A 79 9.30 -9.82 10.08
CA ALA A 79 9.96 -8.69 10.74
C ALA A 79 10.19 -8.93 12.24
N LYS A 80 9.19 -9.48 12.93
CA LYS A 80 9.29 -9.88 14.34
C LYS A 80 10.37 -10.95 14.56
N GLN A 81 10.47 -11.93 13.67
CA GLN A 81 11.47 -13.00 13.76
C GLN A 81 12.88 -12.52 13.41
N THR A 82 13.03 -11.53 12.53
CA THR A 82 14.33 -10.94 12.17
C THR A 82 14.86 -9.95 13.21
N GLY A 83 14.02 -9.45 14.11
CA GLY A 83 14.40 -8.48 15.15
C GLY A 83 15.04 -9.08 16.39
N GLY A 84 15.58 -10.31 16.31
CA GLY A 84 16.22 -11.02 17.44
C GLY A 84 17.74 -10.89 17.53
N ASP A 85 18.39 -10.21 16.58
CA ASP A 85 19.83 -9.95 16.60
C ASP A 85 20.09 -8.52 17.09
N GLY A 86 20.08 -8.35 18.41
CA GLY A 86 20.39 -7.10 19.12
C GLY A 86 20.56 -7.35 20.62
#